data_AF-A0A918JQD0-F1
#
_entry.id   AF-A0A918JQD0-F1
#
_cell.length_a   1.000
_cell.length_b   1.000
_cell.length_c   1.000
_cell.angle_alpha   90.00
_cell.angle_beta   90.00
_cell.angle_gamma   90.00
#
_symmetry.space_group_name_H-M   'P 1'
#
loop_
_entity.id
_entity.type
_entity.pdbx_description
1 polymer ?
#
loop_
_entity_poly.entity_id
_entity_poly.type
_entity_poly.pdbx_seq_one_letter_code
_entity_poly.pdbx_strand_id
1 'polypeptide(L)'
;MTTGIKSIDKLIASYGLTTHAGKDAFQSVIRLRGGDAKARTLKLPWCMYQKVMQKPVSSALTYYQYFLPHRQHRLASFLVDEKGNIVEQVYYLRDGRGVKACKKLQVMLQTMCKAQLLAA
;
A
#
# COMPACT_ATOMS: atom_id res chain seq x y z
N MET A 1 -17.84 -4.16 -4.92
CA MET A 1 -17.63 -2.77 -4.45
C MET A 1 -16.88 -1.99 -5.53
N THR A 2 -17.30 -0.76 -5.84
CA THR A 2 -16.62 0.11 -6.82
C THR A 2 -15.95 1.29 -6.10
N THR A 3 -14.71 1.61 -6.48
CA THR A 3 -13.98 2.81 -6.04
C THR A 3 -14.65 4.09 -6.55
N GLY A 4 -15.43 3.99 -7.63
CA GLY A 4 -16.12 5.10 -8.27
C GLY A 4 -15.30 5.77 -9.38
N ILE A 5 -14.09 5.26 -9.64
CA ILE A 5 -13.24 5.66 -10.76
C ILE A 5 -13.05 4.43 -11.65
N LYS A 6 -13.66 4.47 -12.84
CA LYS A 6 -13.69 3.32 -13.78
C LYS A 6 -12.32 2.73 -14.08
N SER A 7 -11.29 3.58 -14.20
CA SER A 7 -9.92 3.11 -14.45
C SER A 7 -9.34 2.31 -13.28
N ILE A 8 -9.58 2.75 -12.04
CA ILE A 8 -9.15 2.02 -10.83
C ILE A 8 -9.96 0.73 -10.68
N ASP A 9 -11.26 0.78 -10.91
CA ASP A 9 -12.12 -0.41 -10.84
C ASP A 9 -11.72 -1.47 -11.86
N LYS A 10 -11.36 -1.05 -13.09
CA LYS A 10 -10.83 -1.95 -14.12
C LYS A 10 -9.51 -2.58 -13.70
N LEU A 11 -8.63 -1.82 -13.06
CA LEU A 11 -7.34 -2.33 -12.57
C LEU A 11 -7.51 -3.38 -11.48
N ILE A 12 -8.39 -3.10 -10.52
CA ILE A 12 -8.71 -4.06 -9.46
C ILE A 12 -9.31 -5.33 -10.08
N ALA A 13 -10.18 -5.21 -11.09
CA ALA A 13 -10.74 -6.37 -11.78
C ALA A 13 -9.69 -7.16 -12.58
N SER A 14 -8.69 -6.50 -13.17
CA SER A 14 -7.66 -7.16 -14.01
C SER A 14 -6.53 -7.79 -13.20
N TYR A 15 -6.03 -7.11 -12.18
CA TYR A 15 -4.85 -7.54 -11.42
C TYR A 15 -5.20 -8.11 -10.04
N GLY A 16 -6.42 -7.84 -9.54
CA GLY A 16 -6.77 -8.11 -8.15
C GLY A 16 -6.04 -7.16 -7.19
N LEU A 17 -6.20 -7.45 -5.90
CA LEU A 17 -5.38 -6.89 -4.83
C LEU A 17 -4.60 -8.05 -4.23
N THR A 18 -3.31 -7.86 -3.99
CA THR A 18 -2.44 -8.94 -3.51
C THR A 18 -1.70 -8.49 -2.27
N THR A 19 -1.64 -9.35 -1.27
CA THR A 19 -0.89 -9.10 -0.03
C THR A 19 0.52 -9.71 -0.05
N HIS A 20 0.82 -10.52 -1.05
CA HIS A 20 2.11 -11.16 -1.25
C HIS A 20 3.14 -10.19 -1.84
N ALA A 21 4.40 -10.36 -1.46
CA ALA A 21 5.50 -9.56 -1.99
C ALA A 21 5.62 -9.78 -3.50
N GLY A 22 5.75 -8.69 -4.25
CA GLY A 22 5.75 -8.74 -5.71
C GLY A 22 5.47 -7.38 -6.33
N LYS A 23 5.53 -7.31 -7.66
CA LYS A 23 5.24 -6.11 -8.43
C LYS A 23 4.48 -6.47 -9.68
N ASP A 24 3.37 -5.77 -9.92
CA ASP A 24 2.62 -5.79 -11.17
C ASP A 24 2.41 -4.34 -11.66
N ALA A 25 1.57 -4.16 -12.69
CA ALA A 25 1.32 -2.83 -13.27
C ALA A 25 0.46 -1.92 -12.37
N PHE A 26 -0.31 -2.50 -11.45
CA PHE A 26 -1.21 -1.79 -10.56
C PHE A 26 -0.63 -1.61 -9.16
N GLN A 27 0.17 -2.56 -8.65
CA GLN A 27 0.67 -2.54 -7.28
C GLN A 27 2.11 -3.05 -7.14
N SER A 28 2.77 -2.63 -6.07
CA SER A 28 4.06 -3.16 -5.62
C SER A 28 4.00 -3.37 -4.12
N VAL A 29 4.37 -4.57 -3.67
CA VAL A 29 4.33 -4.99 -2.28
C VAL A 29 5.73 -5.41 -1.86
N ILE A 30 6.27 -4.71 -0.86
CA ILE A 30 7.64 -4.92 -0.38
C ILE A 30 7.61 -5.17 1.12
N ARG A 31 8.20 -6.28 1.55
CA ARG A 31 8.40 -6.57 2.98
C ARG A 31 9.67 -5.89 3.47
N LEU A 32 9.57 -5.24 4.61
CA LEU A 32 10.63 -4.48 5.26
C LEU A 32 10.72 -4.91 6.73
N ARG A 33 11.89 -4.70 7.31
CA ARG A 33 12.07 -4.72 8.77
C ARG A 33 12.26 -3.30 9.29
N GLY A 34 12.04 -3.09 10.59
CA GLY A 34 12.45 -1.83 11.22
C GLY A 34 13.95 -1.59 11.03
N GLY A 35 14.33 -0.33 10.78
CA GLY A 35 15.73 0.02 10.50
C GLY A 35 16.32 -0.56 9.20
N ASP A 36 15.51 -1.16 8.32
CA ASP A 36 16.02 -1.80 7.10
C ASP A 36 16.63 -0.78 6.12
N ALA A 37 17.93 -0.90 5.85
CA ALA A 37 18.67 -0.02 4.95
C ALA A 37 18.07 0.06 3.53
N LYS A 38 17.33 -0.97 3.09
CA LYS A 38 16.58 -0.95 1.81
C LYS A 38 15.57 0.19 1.74
N ALA A 39 15.06 0.67 2.88
CA ALA A 39 14.18 1.83 2.92
C ALA A 39 14.82 3.09 2.29
N ARG A 40 16.16 3.22 2.32
CA ARG A 40 16.90 4.33 1.69
C ARG A 40 16.87 4.26 0.17
N THR A 41 16.88 3.05 -0.41
CA THR A 41 16.89 2.85 -1.86
C THR A 41 15.49 2.84 -2.46
N LEU A 42 14.46 2.51 -1.67
CA LEU A 42 13.08 2.30 -2.13
C LEU A 42 12.25 3.56 -2.42
N LYS A 43 12.85 4.76 -2.36
CA LYS A 43 12.15 6.06 -2.62
C LYS A 43 10.78 6.14 -1.94
N LEU A 44 10.74 5.72 -0.66
CA LEU A 44 9.56 5.81 0.20
C LEU A 44 9.18 7.28 0.42
N PRO A 45 7.90 7.60 0.64
CA PRO A 45 7.53 8.88 1.23
C PRO A 45 8.28 9.11 2.54
N TRP A 46 8.71 10.35 2.78
CA TRP A 46 9.55 10.67 3.94
C TRP A 46 8.92 10.25 5.27
N CYS A 47 7.62 10.49 5.46
CA CYS A 47 6.89 10.06 6.66
C CYS A 47 6.98 8.53 6.88
N MET A 48 6.82 7.73 5.82
CA MET A 48 6.92 6.27 5.89
C MET A 48 8.36 5.82 6.14
N TYR A 49 9.34 6.45 5.49
CA TYR A 49 10.75 6.18 5.74
C TYR A 49 11.10 6.39 7.22
N GLN A 50 10.69 7.51 7.81
CA GLN A 50 10.92 7.79 9.23
C GLN A 50 10.29 6.71 10.12
N LYS A 51 9.05 6.28 9.83
CA LYS A 51 8.37 5.21 10.57
C LYS A 51 9.13 3.89 10.50
N VAL A 52 9.65 3.52 9.32
CA VAL A 52 10.47 2.30 9.16
C VAL A 52 11.77 2.41 9.95
N MET A 53 12.47 3.54 9.88
CA MET A 53 13.74 3.75 10.58
C MET A 53 13.62 3.79 12.11
N GLN A 54 12.49 4.27 12.62
CA GLN A 54 12.23 4.39 14.07
C GLN A 54 11.72 3.09 14.70
N LYS A 55 11.29 2.11 13.89
CA LYS A 55 10.80 0.82 14.39
C LYS A 55 11.98 -0.11 14.75
N PRO A 56 11.84 -0.96 15.80
CA PRO A 56 12.82 -1.98 16.12
C PRO A 56 13.08 -2.94 14.94
N VAL A 57 14.32 -3.46 14.83
CA VAL A 57 14.72 -4.38 13.75
C VAL A 57 13.94 -5.69 13.75
N SER A 58 13.39 -6.08 14.89
CA SER A 58 12.50 -7.23 15.03
C SER A 58 11.11 -7.00 14.43
N SER A 59 10.66 -5.75 14.26
CA SER A 59 9.33 -5.46 13.72
C SER A 59 9.27 -5.72 12.21
N ALA A 60 8.21 -6.41 11.79
CA ALA A 60 7.90 -6.59 10.37
C ALA A 60 6.95 -5.50 9.88
N LEU A 61 7.25 -4.97 8.69
CA LEU A 61 6.44 -3.98 8.00
C LEU A 61 6.23 -4.43 6.55
N THR A 62 5.06 -4.12 5.99
CA THR A 62 4.81 -4.32 4.57
C THR A 62 4.42 -3.00 3.93
N TYR A 63 5.16 -2.61 2.90
CA TYR A 63 4.94 -1.40 2.14
C TYR A 63 4.18 -1.74 0.85
N TYR A 64 2.99 -1.18 0.74
CA TYR A 64 2.10 -1.31 -0.41
C TYR A 64 2.12 -0.02 -1.22
N GLN A 65 2.33 -0.14 -2.52
CA GLN A 65 2.21 0.95 -3.48
C GLN A 65 1.16 0.58 -4.50
N TYR A 66 0.32 1.54 -4.86
CA TYR A 66 -0.62 1.42 -5.96
C TYR A 66 -0.32 2.49 -7.02
N PHE A 67 -0.50 2.14 -8.29
CA PHE A 67 -0.14 2.94 -9.44
C PHE A 67 -1.31 3.05 -10.42
N LEU A 68 -1.30 4.12 -11.22
CA LEU A 68 -2.14 4.23 -12.40
C LEU A 68 -1.31 3.81 -13.63
N PRO A 69 -1.71 2.77 -14.39
CA PRO A 69 -0.91 2.13 -15.43
C PRO A 69 -0.59 3.08 -16.58
N HIS A 70 -1.56 3.92 -16.99
CA HIS A 70 -1.39 4.85 -18.11
C HIS A 70 -0.51 6.06 -17.80
N ARG A 71 -0.11 6.21 -16.54
CA ARG A 71 0.51 7.44 -16.05
C ARG A 71 1.80 7.17 -15.25
N GLN A 72 2.07 5.92 -14.87
CA GLN A 72 3.07 5.52 -13.86
C GLN A 72 3.04 6.39 -12.58
N HIS A 73 1.96 7.15 -12.38
CA HIS A 73 1.77 8.01 -11.24
C HIS A 73 1.30 7.14 -10.09
N ARG A 74 1.93 7.34 -8.93
CA ARG A 74 1.49 6.71 -7.68
C ARG A 74 0.06 7.17 -7.41
N LEU A 75 -0.80 6.22 -7.06
CA LEU A 75 -2.18 6.46 -6.64
C LEU A 75 -2.21 6.67 -5.12
N ALA A 76 -1.71 5.66 -4.41
CA ALA A 76 -1.62 5.63 -2.96
C ALA A 76 -0.43 4.79 -2.52
N SER A 77 0.04 5.02 -1.31
CA SER A 77 0.98 4.14 -0.63
C SER A 77 0.53 3.93 0.80
N PHE A 78 0.76 2.72 1.31
CA PHE A 78 0.38 2.31 2.66
C PHE A 78 1.54 1.56 3.31
N LEU A 79 1.79 1.86 4.58
CA LEU A 79 2.70 1.09 5.41
C LEU A 79 1.86 0.32 6.42
N VAL A 80 2.00 -0.99 6.42
CA VAL A 80 1.22 -1.91 7.25
C VAL A 80 2.15 -2.62 8.23
N ASP A 81 1.73 -2.76 9.48
CA ASP A 81 2.46 -3.53 10.48
C ASP A 81 2.13 -5.03 10.43
N GLU A 82 2.88 -5.81 11.21
CA GLU A 82 2.66 -7.25 11.40
C GLU A 82 1.27 -7.63 11.93
N LYS A 83 0.53 -6.68 12.51
CA LYS A 83 -0.84 -6.86 13.00
C LYS A 83 -1.90 -6.49 11.94
N GLY A 84 -1.48 -6.18 10.72
CA GLY A 84 -2.37 -5.81 9.62
C GLY A 84 -2.96 -4.40 9.75
N ASN A 85 -2.39 -3.56 10.62
CA ASN A 85 -2.81 -2.17 10.78
C ASN A 85 -2.00 -1.26 9.86
N ILE A 86 -2.70 -0.33 9.22
CA ILE A 86 -2.07 0.72 8.43
C ILE A 86 -1.51 1.76 9.41
N VAL A 87 -0.19 1.83 9.51
CA VAL A 87 0.52 2.74 10.43
C VAL A 87 0.88 4.08 9.77
N GLU A 88 0.88 4.12 8.43
CA GLU A 88 1.07 5.35 7.66
C GLU A 88 0.45 5.22 6.26
N GLN A 89 -0.01 6.34 5.69
CA GLN A 89 -0.63 6.39 4.37
C GLN A 89 -0.32 7.67 3.61
N VAL A 90 -0.20 7.59 2.29
CA VAL A 90 -0.04 8.74 1.41
C VAL A 90 -0.96 8.60 0.21
N TYR A 91 -1.78 9.62 -0.04
CA TYR A 91 -2.58 9.72 -1.26
C TYR A 91 -1.98 10.79 -2.17
N TYR A 92 -1.81 10.43 -3.43
CA TYR A 92 -1.20 11.32 -4.42
C TYR A 92 -2.24 12.09 -5.25
N LEU A 93 -3.47 11.58 -5.31
CA LEU A 93 -4.60 12.30 -5.88
C LEU A 93 -5.14 13.33 -4.89
N ARG A 94 -5.28 14.58 -5.34
CA ARG A 94 -5.75 15.71 -4.52
C ARG A 94 -7.24 16.02 -4.71
N ASP A 95 -7.88 15.49 -5.75
CA ASP A 95 -9.29 15.72 -6.01
C ASP A 95 -10.18 14.84 -5.12
N GLY A 96 -11.38 15.34 -4.80
CA GLY A 96 -12.29 14.66 -3.87
C GLY A 96 -12.73 13.26 -4.32
N ARG A 97 -12.75 12.97 -5.63
CA ARG A 97 -13.08 11.62 -6.13
C ARG A 97 -11.90 10.68 -5.94
N GLY A 98 -10.69 11.12 -6.28
CA GLY A 98 -9.45 10.39 -6.05
C GLY A 98 -9.24 10.02 -4.59
N VAL A 99 -9.44 10.97 -3.67
CA VAL A 99 -9.34 10.70 -2.22
C VAL A 99 -10.37 9.64 -1.77
N LYS A 100 -11.62 9.72 -2.26
CA LYS A 100 -12.64 8.71 -1.95
C LYS A 100 -12.26 7.32 -2.47
N ALA A 101 -11.67 7.23 -3.67
CA ALA A 101 -11.18 5.97 -4.22
C ALA A 101 -10.04 5.39 -3.37
N CYS A 102 -9.06 6.21 -2.97
CA CYS A 102 -7.96 5.78 -2.10
C CYS A 102 -8.44 5.30 -0.73
N LYS A 103 -9.45 5.95 -0.14
CA LYS A 103 -10.07 5.49 1.11
C LYS A 103 -10.74 4.13 0.97
N LYS A 104 -11.44 3.87 -0.15
CA LYS A 104 -12.02 2.55 -0.41
C LYS A 104 -10.94 1.49 -0.58
N LEU A 105 -9.87 1.81 -1.31
CA LEU A 105 -8.71 0.93 -1.47
C LEU A 105 -8.03 0.61 -0.13
N GLN A 106 -7.91 1.61 0.74
CA GLN A 106 -7.41 1.43 2.10
C GLN A 106 -8.24 0.41 2.89
N VAL A 107 -9.57 0.53 2.88
CA VAL A 107 -10.48 -0.38 3.58
C VAL A 107 -10.35 -1.80 3.03
N MET A 108 -10.25 -1.95 1.71
CA MET A 108 -10.03 -3.25 1.06
C MET A 108 -8.71 -3.88 1.52
N LEU A 109 -7.61 -3.14 1.44
CA LEU A 109 -6.29 -3.60 1.87
C LEU A 109 -6.30 -4.01 3.35
N GLN A 110 -6.84 -3.17 4.24
CA GLN A 110 -6.87 -3.46 5.67
C GLN A 110 -7.70 -4.72 5.97
N THR A 111 -8.82 -4.91 5.27
CA THR A 111 -9.65 -6.12 5.42
C THR A 111 -8.88 -7.36 4.98
N MET A 112 -8.17 -7.29 3.86
CA MET A 112 -7.35 -8.40 3.36
C MET A 112 -6.19 -8.74 4.28
N CYS A 113 -5.44 -7.75 4.77
CA CYS A 113 -4.34 -7.95 5.70
C CYS A 113 -4.83 -8.62 6.99
N LYS A 114 -5.97 -8.19 7.54
CA LYS A 114 -6.56 -8.80 8.73
C LYS A 114 -7.05 -10.22 8.48
N ALA A 115 -7.71 -10.47 7.35
CA ALA A 115 -8.16 -11.82 6.99
C ALA A 115 -6.99 -12.79 6.84
N GLN A 116 -5.86 -12.34 6.27
CA GLN A 116 -4.66 -13.15 6.14
C GLN A 116 -4.05 -13.55 7.49
N LEU A 117 -4.11 -12.67 8.49
CA LEU A 117 -3.64 -12.98 9.85
C LEU A 117 -4.54 -13.98 10.58
N LEU A 118 -5.83 -14.02 10.27
CA LEU A 118 -6.75 -15.01 10.84
C LEU A 118 -6.60 -16.40 10.19
N ALA A 119 -6.01 -16.46 9.00
CA ALA A 119 -5.81 -17.68 8.23
C ALA A 119 -4.40 -18.29 8.39
N ALA A 120 -3.50 -17.63 9.12
CA ALA A 120 -2.12 -18.03 9.35
C ALA A 120 -1.93 -18.53 10.79
#